data_AF-A0A4S0PYZ0-F1
#
_entry.id   AF-A0A4S0PYZ0-F1
#
_cell.length_a   1.000
_cell.length_b   1.000
_cell.length_c   1.000
_cell.angle_alpha   90.00
_cell.angle_beta   90.00
_cell.angle_gamma   90.00
#
_symmetry.space_group_name_H-M   'P 1'
#
loop_
_entity.id
_entity.type
_entity.pdbx_description
1 polymer ?
#
loop_
_entity_poly.entity_id
_entity_poly.type
_entity_poly.pdbx_seq_one_letter_code
_entity_poly.pdbx_strand_id
1 'polypeptide(L)'
;SADGLIITRMVSGDPRIKLLLDQGIPFVTFGRTDVDAAYPYVDIDNEQIAYDATRRLMGKGCRRIALQLLVAKDQASAARLKGYQRAMAEAGLPI
;
A
#
# COMPACT_ATOMS: atom_id res chain seq x y z
N SER A 1 25.17 -12.00 13.44
CA SER A 1 24.69 -12.48 12.13
C SER A 1 23.19 -12.67 12.19
N ALA A 2 22.51 -12.69 11.06
CA ALA A 2 21.08 -13.00 10.94
C ALA A 2 20.89 -13.94 9.74
N ASP A 3 19.93 -14.85 9.84
CA ASP A 3 19.64 -15.86 8.80
C ASP A 3 18.64 -15.34 7.76
N GLY A 4 17.97 -14.22 8.04
CA GLY A 4 17.07 -13.55 7.11
C GLY A 4 16.50 -12.25 7.67
N LEU A 5 15.83 -11.51 6.79
CA LEU A 5 15.27 -10.18 7.11
C LEU A 5 13.75 -10.13 6.88
N ILE A 6 13.04 -9.42 7.76
CA ILE A 6 11.68 -8.96 7.50
C ILE A 6 11.75 -7.47 7.22
N ILE A 7 11.33 -7.06 6.02
CA ILE A 7 11.36 -5.67 5.60
C ILE A 7 9.95 -5.11 5.67
N THR A 8 9.81 -4.00 6.38
CA THR A 8 8.55 -3.25 6.45
C THR A 8 8.69 -1.92 5.72
N ARG A 9 7.53 -1.29 5.47
CA ARG A 9 7.39 0.01 4.81
C ARG A 9 8.06 0.02 3.44
N MET A 10 7.32 -0.43 2.44
CA MET A 10 7.77 -0.45 1.04
C MET A 10 7.53 0.91 0.38
N VAL A 11 8.50 1.36 -0.42
CA VAL A 11 8.39 2.54 -1.28
C VAL A 11 8.46 2.11 -2.75
N SER A 12 8.10 2.99 -3.70
CA SER A 12 8.32 2.74 -5.13
C SER A 12 9.81 2.59 -5.46
N GLY A 13 10.14 1.63 -6.31
CA GLY A 13 11.50 1.31 -6.75
C GLY A 13 12.44 0.94 -5.60
N ASP A 14 11.94 0.21 -4.59
CA ASP A 14 12.67 0.04 -3.33
C ASP A 14 14.04 -0.63 -3.54
N PRO A 15 15.16 0.09 -3.30
CA PRO A 15 16.49 -0.40 -3.65
C PRO A 15 16.93 -1.59 -2.79
N ARG A 16 16.28 -1.80 -1.64
CA ARG A 16 16.58 -2.93 -0.75
C ARG A 16 16.24 -4.26 -1.40
N ILE A 17 15.22 -4.31 -2.26
CA ILE A 17 14.81 -5.54 -2.96
C ILE A 17 15.93 -6.01 -3.87
N LYS A 18 16.39 -5.14 -4.77
CA LYS A 18 17.47 -5.47 -5.70
C LYS A 18 18.74 -5.85 -4.95
N LEU A 19 19.12 -5.08 -3.93
CA LEU A 19 20.30 -5.37 -3.12
C LEU A 19 20.27 -6.78 -2.52
N LEU A 20 19.16 -7.15 -1.87
CA LEU A 20 19.07 -8.44 -1.18
C LEU A 20 18.99 -9.62 -2.13
N LEU A 21 18.33 -9.46 -3.28
CA LEU A 21 18.33 -10.44 -4.36
C LEU A 21 19.75 -10.63 -4.92
N ASP A 22 20.45 -9.54 -5.25
CA ASP A 22 21.81 -9.58 -5.81
C ASP A 22 22.82 -10.22 -4.82
N GLN A 23 22.61 -10.03 -3.51
CA GLN A 23 23.48 -10.59 -2.46
C GLN A 23 23.07 -12.01 -2.01
N GLY A 24 21.95 -12.55 -2.50
CA GLY A 24 21.43 -13.85 -2.08
C GLY A 24 21.04 -13.91 -0.59
N ILE A 25 20.70 -12.77 0.01
CA ILE A 25 20.29 -12.70 1.43
C ILE A 25 18.81 -13.08 1.52
N PRO A 26 18.42 -14.07 2.34
CA PRO A 26 17.01 -14.41 2.54
C PRO A 26 16.22 -13.25 3.15
N PHE A 27 15.07 -12.92 2.56
CA PHE A 27 14.17 -11.91 3.12
C PHE A 27 12.72 -12.19 2.76
N VAL A 28 11.81 -11.53 3.46
CA VAL A 28 10.38 -11.40 3.13
C VAL A 28 9.94 -9.97 3.42
N THR A 29 9.03 -9.43 2.62
CA THR A 29 8.50 -8.08 2.85
C THR A 29 7.10 -8.12 3.43
N PHE A 30 6.79 -7.14 4.27
CA PHE A 30 5.42 -6.76 4.61
C PHE A 30 5.00 -5.59 3.72
N GLY A 31 4.26 -5.89 2.66
CA GLY A 31 3.95 -5.00 1.56
C GLY A 31 4.73 -5.31 0.29
N ARG A 32 4.38 -4.63 -0.80
CA ARG A 32 5.03 -4.76 -2.11
C ARG A 32 5.57 -3.42 -2.61
N THR A 33 6.51 -3.50 -3.53
CA THR A 33 6.96 -2.39 -4.38
C THR A 33 6.71 -2.73 -5.85
N ASP A 34 6.80 -1.73 -6.72
CA ASP A 34 6.62 -1.78 -8.17
C ASP A 34 7.91 -2.16 -8.94
N VAL A 35 8.84 -2.84 -8.25
CA VAL A 35 10.03 -3.43 -8.87
C VAL A 35 9.62 -4.67 -9.65
N ASP A 36 10.09 -4.78 -10.90
CA ASP A 36 9.92 -5.95 -11.76
C ASP A 36 10.88 -7.08 -11.35
N ALA A 37 10.59 -7.70 -10.21
CA ALA A 37 11.33 -8.84 -9.68
C ALA A 37 10.42 -9.74 -8.85
N ALA A 38 10.66 -11.05 -8.90
CA ALA A 38 10.00 -12.01 -8.01
C ALA A 38 10.71 -12.05 -6.65
N TYR A 39 9.97 -11.80 -5.57
CA TYR A 39 10.42 -11.93 -4.19
C TYR A 39 9.24 -12.27 -3.28
N PRO A 40 9.46 -12.94 -2.14
CA PRO A 40 8.37 -13.29 -1.22
C PRO A 40 7.86 -12.05 -0.47
N TYR A 41 6.54 -11.94 -0.37
CA TYR A 41 5.88 -10.88 0.37
C TYR A 41 4.61 -11.39 1.05
N VAL A 42 4.21 -10.70 2.11
CA VAL A 42 2.86 -10.73 2.67
C VAL A 42 2.34 -9.31 2.60
N ASP A 43 1.15 -9.11 2.05
CA ASP A 43 0.60 -7.77 1.86
C ASP A 43 -0.87 -7.72 2.29
N ILE A 44 -1.30 -6.51 2.61
CA ILE A 44 -2.70 -6.17 2.82
C ILE A 44 -3.22 -5.56 1.52
N ASP A 45 -4.44 -5.92 1.12
CA ASP A 45 -5.14 -5.20 0.07
C ASP A 45 -5.58 -3.80 0.55
N ASN A 46 -4.60 -2.90 0.59
CA ASN A 46 -4.74 -1.54 1.09
C ASN A 46 -5.68 -0.70 0.22
N GLU A 47 -5.76 -1.00 -1.07
CA GLU A 47 -6.71 -0.36 -1.98
C GLU A 47 -8.14 -0.76 -1.62
N GLN A 48 -8.40 -2.06 -1.49
CA GLN A 48 -9.73 -2.56 -1.16
C GLN A 48 -10.19 -2.08 0.23
N ILE A 49 -9.32 -2.10 1.23
CA ILE A 49 -9.65 -1.60 2.58
C ILE A 49 -10.06 -0.12 2.55
N ALA A 50 -9.32 0.73 1.83
CA ALA A 50 -9.64 2.16 1.78
C ALA A 50 -10.94 2.41 1.00
N TYR A 51 -11.17 1.66 -0.07
CA TYR A 51 -12.41 1.68 -0.82
C TYR A 51 -13.61 1.31 0.07
N ASP A 52 -13.55 0.16 0.76
CA ASP A 52 -14.62 -0.34 1.61
C ASP A 52 -14.90 0.58 2.81
N ALA A 53 -13.86 1.11 3.45
CA ALA A 53 -13.99 2.07 4.55
C ALA A 53 -14.71 3.35 4.09
N THR A 54 -14.34 3.87 2.92
CA THR A 54 -14.95 5.08 2.33
C THR A 54 -16.42 4.83 1.99
N ARG A 55 -16.73 3.71 1.32
CA ARG A 55 -18.11 3.29 1.01
C ARG A 55 -18.94 3.10 2.27
N ARG A 56 -18.37 2.54 3.33
CA ARG A 56 -19.03 2.37 4.63
C ARG A 56 -19.41 3.70 5.27
N LEU A 57 -18.56 4.73 5.20
CA LEU A 57 -18.88 6.08 5.66
C LEU A 57 -20.00 6.70 4.81
N MET A 58 -19.96 6.54 3.49
CA MET A 58 -21.03 7.02 2.61
C MET A 58 -22.38 6.35 2.91
N GLY A 59 -22.37 5.05 3.20
CA GLY A 59 -23.55 4.30 3.62
C GLY A 59 -24.16 4.80 4.93
N LYS A 60 -23.38 5.50 5.76
CA LYS A 60 -23.84 6.21 6.96
C LYS A 60 -24.28 7.66 6.70
N GLY A 61 -24.33 8.10 5.44
CA GLY A 61 -24.72 9.45 5.06
C GLY A 61 -23.58 10.46 4.97
N CYS A 62 -22.32 10.07 5.21
CA CYS A 62 -21.19 10.99 5.05
C CYS A 62 -21.00 11.36 3.57
N ARG A 63 -20.73 12.63 3.29
CA ARG A 63 -20.47 13.14 1.92
C ARG A 63 -19.18 13.96 1.81
N ARG A 64 -18.61 14.39 2.93
CA ARG A 64 -17.32 15.07 3.03
C ARG A 64 -16.41 14.18 3.86
N ILE A 65 -15.62 13.35 3.19
CA ILE A 65 -14.78 12.33 3.82
C ILE A 65 -13.33 12.78 3.63
N ALA A 66 -12.55 12.81 4.70
CA ALA A 66 -11.12 13.09 4.62
C ALA A 66 -10.33 11.79 4.72
N LEU A 67 -9.25 11.69 3.94
CA LEU A 67 -8.28 10.60 4.05
C LEU A 67 -6.98 11.13 4.66
N GLN A 68 -6.61 10.61 5.83
CA GLN A 68 -5.32 10.89 6.45
C GLN A 68 -4.35 9.74 6.18
N LEU A 69 -3.20 10.05 5.58
CA LEU A 69 -2.14 9.09 5.26
C LEU A 69 -0.89 9.39 6.10
N LEU A 70 -0.02 8.40 6.23
CA LEU A 70 1.23 8.54 6.99
C LEU A 70 2.28 9.29 6.17
N VAL A 71 2.77 8.65 5.10
CA VAL A 71 3.79 9.21 4.21
C VAL A 71 3.35 8.95 2.77
N ALA A 72 3.28 10.00 1.96
CA ALA A 72 2.78 9.92 0.58
C ALA A 72 3.60 8.98 -0.32
N LYS A 73 4.88 8.76 0.01
CA LYS A 73 5.82 7.94 -0.78
C LYS A 73 5.72 6.44 -0.49
N ASP A 74 5.02 6.03 0.56
CA ASP A 74 4.89 4.62 0.90
C ASP A 74 3.82 3.95 0.02
N GLN A 75 4.08 2.72 -0.41
CA GLN A 75 3.19 1.96 -1.30
C GLN A 75 1.81 1.71 -0.69
N ALA A 76 1.75 1.46 0.62
CA ALA A 76 0.48 1.33 1.33
C ALA A 76 -0.34 2.64 1.30
N SER A 77 0.30 3.80 1.42
CA SER A 77 -0.38 5.09 1.33
C SER A 77 -0.90 5.35 -0.08
N ALA A 78 -0.10 5.03 -1.11
CA ALA A 78 -0.50 5.14 -2.50
C ALA A 78 -1.71 4.23 -2.82
N ALA A 79 -1.70 2.99 -2.35
CA ALA A 79 -2.82 2.05 -2.52
C ALA A 79 -4.09 2.55 -1.81
N ARG A 80 -3.98 3.03 -0.56
CA ARG A 80 -5.13 3.60 0.16
C ARG A 80 -5.71 4.84 -0.54
N LEU A 81 -4.84 5.70 -1.07
CA LEU A 81 -5.26 6.85 -1.85
C LEU A 81 -6.06 6.43 -3.08
N LYS A 82 -5.60 5.41 -3.83
CA LYS A 82 -6.33 4.85 -4.98
C LYS A 82 -7.72 4.33 -4.58
N GLY A 83 -7.80 3.56 -3.50
CA GLY A 83 -9.07 2.99 -3.03
C GLY A 83 -10.09 4.04 -2.61
N TYR A 84 -9.63 5.05 -1.86
CA TYR A 84 -10.43 6.22 -1.51
C TYR A 84 -10.88 7.00 -2.76
N GLN A 85 -9.96 7.28 -3.68
CA GLN A 85 -10.26 8.02 -4.92
C GLN A 85 -11.31 7.29 -5.76
N ARG A 86 -11.17 5.97 -5.91
CA ARG A 86 -12.14 5.11 -6.59
C ARG A 86 -13.53 5.23 -5.96
N ALA A 87 -13.63 5.07 -4.64
CA ALA A 87 -14.91 5.15 -3.94
C ALA A 87 -15.57 6.54 -4.05
N MET A 88 -14.80 7.63 -3.96
CA MET A 88 -15.31 8.99 -4.10
C MET A 88 -15.79 9.28 -5.52
N ALA A 89 -15.02 8.86 -6.53
CA ALA A 89 -15.36 9.03 -7.94
C ALA A 89 -16.64 8.28 -8.32
N GLU A 90 -16.79 7.02 -7.90
CA GLU A 90 -18.01 6.22 -8.16
C GLU A 90 -19.26 6.81 -7.50
N ALA A 91 -19.11 7.52 -6.38
CA ALA A 91 -20.20 8.21 -5.71
C ALA A 91 -20.46 9.64 -6.27
N GLY A 92 -19.68 10.10 -7.25
CA GLY A 92 -19.76 11.45 -7.79
C GLY A 92 -19.41 12.54 -6.78
N LEU A 93 -18.57 12.21 -5.77
CA LEU A 93 -18.16 13.15 -4.73
C LEU A 93 -16.76 13.72 -5.03
N PRO A 94 -16.53 15.02 -4.76
CA PRO A 94 -15.23 15.64 -4.97
C PRO A 94 -14.20 15.16 -3.94
N ILE A 95 -12.92 15.26 -4.31
CA ILE A 95 -11.75 14.99 -3.47
C ILE A 95 -11.01 16.28 -3.18
#